data_AF-F2JX56-F1
#
_entry.id   AF-F2JX56-F1
#
_cell.length_a   1.000
_cell.length_b   1.000
_cell.length_c   1.000
_cell.angle_alpha   90.00
_cell.angle_beta   90.00
_cell.angle_gamma   90.00
#
_symmetry.space_group_name_H-M   'P 1'
#
loop_
_entity.id
_entity.type
_entity.pdbx_description
1 polymer ?
#
loop_
_entity_poly.entity_id
_entity_poly.type
_entity_poly.pdbx_seq_one_letter_code
_entity_poly.pdbx_strand_id
1 'polypeptide(L)'
;MKPRQTKAVPQKDLFQRQLVDIIDPNQPLVRLAKIIDWNLLDDELGVHFATVGAAVLPTRLMAGLLYLQHLHNLSDEMVLEQWLESPYHQYFCCEIFFRTTFRAIQR
;
A
#
# COMPACT_ATOMS: atom_id res chain seq x y z
N MET A 1 10.76 -11.49 47.86
CA MET A 1 11.13 -10.63 46.70
C MET A 1 9.88 -10.44 45.85
N LYS A 2 9.49 -9.20 45.51
CA LYS A 2 8.38 -8.96 44.57
C LYS A 2 8.91 -9.08 43.13
N PRO A 3 8.24 -9.83 42.23
CA PRO A 3 8.71 -9.98 40.87
C PRO A 3 8.59 -8.65 40.13
N ARG A 4 9.65 -8.31 39.39
CA ARG A 4 9.74 -7.09 38.58
C ARG A 4 8.78 -7.24 37.40
N GLN A 5 7.71 -6.45 37.37
CA GLN A 5 6.78 -6.36 36.24
C GLN A 5 7.57 -5.96 34.99
N THR A 6 7.82 -6.93 34.11
CA THR A 6 8.45 -6.68 32.83
C THR A 6 7.33 -6.20 31.93
N LYS A 7 7.34 -4.92 31.54
CA LYS A 7 6.43 -4.42 30.51
C LYS A 7 6.78 -5.17 29.22
N ALA A 8 6.06 -6.24 28.92
CA ALA A 8 6.14 -6.91 27.63
C ALA A 8 5.69 -5.88 26.58
N VAL A 9 6.63 -5.27 25.89
CA VAL A 9 6.32 -4.60 24.63
C VAL A 9 5.92 -5.75 23.70
N PRO A 10 4.65 -5.86 23.27
CA PRO A 10 4.27 -6.94 22.38
C PRO A 10 5.09 -6.79 21.10
N GLN A 11 5.85 -7.83 20.75
CA GLN A 11 6.56 -7.92 19.49
C GLN A 11 5.52 -8.10 18.38
N LYS A 12 4.92 -6.98 17.95
CA LYS A 12 3.77 -6.94 17.03
C LYS A 12 4.11 -7.42 15.62
N ASP A 13 5.38 -7.28 15.20
CA ASP A 13 5.76 -7.50 13.80
C ASP A 13 5.94 -8.98 13.42
N LEU A 14 6.18 -9.88 14.39
CA LEU A 14 6.38 -11.31 14.10
C LEU A 14 5.11 -12.03 13.59
N PHE A 15 3.92 -11.46 13.83
CA PHE A 15 2.63 -12.09 13.51
C PHE A 15 1.79 -11.29 12.51
N GLN A 16 2.36 -10.29 11.84
CA GLN A 16 1.62 -9.55 10.81
C GLN A 16 1.39 -10.47 9.60
N ARG A 17 0.12 -10.78 9.32
CA ARG A 17 -0.26 -11.48 8.09
C ARG A 17 -0.01 -10.58 6.89
N GLN A 18 0.59 -11.13 5.85
CA GLN A 18 0.77 -10.39 4.61
C GLN A 18 -0.56 -10.28 3.87
N LEU A 19 -0.69 -9.26 3.02
CA LEU A 19 -1.87 -9.07 2.19
C LEU A 19 -2.13 -10.30 1.31
N VAL A 20 -1.07 -10.94 0.78
CA VAL A 20 -1.17 -12.18 0.00
C VAL A 20 -1.85 -13.33 0.74
N ASP A 21 -1.80 -13.35 2.07
CA ASP A 21 -2.38 -14.42 2.91
C ASP A 21 -3.86 -14.18 3.24
N ILE A 22 -4.37 -12.96 3.00
CA ILE A 22 -5.73 -12.56 3.42
C ILE A 22 -6.64 -12.11 2.26
N ILE A 23 -6.10 -11.96 1.06
CA ILE A 23 -6.85 -11.60 -0.16
C ILE A 23 -7.16 -12.83 -1.01
N ASP A 24 -8.29 -12.82 -1.71
CA ASP A 24 -8.58 -13.84 -2.73
C ASP A 24 -7.72 -13.62 -3.99
N PRO A 25 -6.89 -14.61 -4.40
CA PRO A 25 -6.08 -14.50 -5.62
C PRO A 25 -6.90 -14.40 -6.91
N ASN A 26 -8.18 -14.78 -6.91
CA ASN A 26 -9.06 -14.72 -8.07
C ASN A 26 -9.76 -13.36 -8.24
N GLN A 27 -9.64 -12.47 -7.25
CA GLN A 27 -10.23 -11.15 -7.31
C GLN A 27 -9.65 -10.37 -8.51
N PRO A 28 -10.47 -9.66 -9.32
CA PRO A 28 -10.02 -9.08 -10.59
C PRO A 28 -8.83 -8.11 -10.50
N LEU A 29 -8.79 -7.27 -9.47
CA LEU A 29 -7.71 -6.32 -9.19
C LEU A 29 -6.40 -7.04 -8.81
N VAL A 30 -6.49 -8.13 -8.05
CA VAL A 30 -5.32 -8.97 -7.69
C VAL A 30 -4.74 -9.64 -8.94
N ARG A 31 -5.60 -10.15 -9.83
CA ARG A 31 -5.18 -10.70 -11.12
C ARG A 31 -4.54 -9.64 -12.00
N LEU A 32 -5.14 -8.45 -12.07
CA LEU A 32 -4.60 -7.32 -12.83
C LEU A 32 -3.20 -6.94 -12.32
N ALA A 33 -3.01 -6.83 -11.01
CA ALA A 33 -1.70 -6.57 -10.42
C ALA A 33 -0.62 -7.60 -10.78
N LYS A 34 -0.99 -8.83 -11.12
CA LYS A 34 -0.04 -9.87 -11.55
C LYS A 34 0.28 -9.81 -13.05
N ILE A 35 -0.56 -9.16 -13.85
CA ILE A 35 -0.43 -9.08 -15.32
C ILE A 35 0.32 -7.81 -15.72
N ILE A 36 0.15 -6.72 -14.96
CA ILE A 36 0.84 -5.44 -15.22
C ILE A 36 2.36 -5.63 -15.07
N ASP A 37 3.09 -5.19 -16.10
CA ASP A 37 4.54 -5.03 -16.01
C ASP A 37 4.88 -3.75 -15.23
N TRP A 38 5.04 -3.92 -13.92
CA TRP A 38 5.35 -2.80 -13.03
C TRP A 38 6.76 -2.25 -13.23
N ASN A 39 7.70 -3.04 -13.76
CA ASN A 39 9.06 -2.58 -14.02
C ASN A 39 9.06 -1.64 -15.23
N LEU A 40 8.34 -1.99 -16.29
CA LEU A 40 8.16 -1.10 -17.43
C LEU A 40 7.51 0.24 -17.02
N LEU A 41 6.50 0.19 -16.15
CA LEU A 41 5.89 1.42 -15.62
C LEU A 41 6.87 2.25 -14.77
N ASP A 42 7.73 1.60 -13.99
CA ASP A 42 8.75 2.28 -13.19
C ASP A 42 9.83 2.93 -14.08
N ASP A 43 10.26 2.24 -15.14
CA ASP A 43 11.24 2.75 -16.10
C ASP A 43 10.71 3.97 -16.88
N GLU A 44 9.44 3.92 -17.32
CA GLU A 44 8.81 4.97 -18.12
C GLU A 44 8.29 6.14 -17.27
N LEU A 45 7.72 5.87 -16.10
CA LEU A 45 7.01 6.87 -15.29
C LEU A 45 7.71 7.26 -13.99
N GLY A 46 8.68 6.48 -13.52
CA GLY A 46 9.32 6.70 -12.22
C GLY A 46 9.99 8.08 -12.11
N VAL A 47 10.55 8.58 -13.21
CA VAL A 47 11.13 9.93 -13.29
C VAL A 47 10.10 11.04 -13.04
N HIS A 48 8.83 10.80 -13.32
CA HIS A 48 7.75 11.76 -13.11
C HIS A 48 7.21 11.76 -11.67
N PHE A 49 7.42 10.65 -10.94
CA PHE A 49 6.99 10.51 -9.54
C PHE A 49 8.08 10.90 -8.54
N ALA A 50 9.34 10.97 -8.96
CA ALA A 50 10.43 11.49 -8.15
C ALA A 50 10.45 13.03 -8.16
N THR A 51 9.86 13.67 -7.14
CA THR A 51 9.96 15.13 -6.95
C THR A 51 11.11 15.49 -6.00
N VAL A 52 11.82 16.57 -6.33
CA VAL A 52 12.94 17.08 -5.52
C VAL A 52 12.42 17.51 -4.14
N GLY A 53 12.85 16.81 -3.08
CA GLY A 53 12.62 17.19 -1.68
C GLY A 53 11.49 16.47 -0.94
N ALA A 54 10.74 15.58 -1.60
CA ALA A 54 9.81 14.63 -0.97
C ALA A 54 10.40 13.21 -1.03
N ALA A 55 9.99 12.32 -0.12
CA ALA A 55 10.34 10.91 -0.24
C ALA A 55 9.80 10.38 -1.57
N VAL A 56 10.66 9.75 -2.36
CA VAL A 56 10.27 9.14 -3.64
C VAL A 56 9.26 8.03 -3.32
N LEU A 57 8.01 8.23 -3.74
CA LEU A 57 6.97 7.22 -3.63
C LEU A 57 7.19 6.17 -4.72
N PRO A 58 6.94 4.87 -4.44
CA PRO A 58 7.04 3.85 -5.47
C PRO A 58 6.11 4.13 -6.65
N THR A 59 6.59 3.98 -7.88
CA THR A 59 5.79 4.19 -9.10
C THR A 59 4.50 3.37 -9.09
N ARG A 60 4.57 2.12 -8.62
CA ARG A 60 3.39 1.26 -8.47
C ARG A 60 2.35 1.81 -7.49
N LEU A 61 2.76 2.48 -6.42
CA LEU A 61 1.82 3.14 -5.51
C LEU A 61 1.09 4.26 -6.24
N MET A 62 1.83 5.15 -6.90
CA MET A 62 1.26 6.29 -7.61
C MET A 62 0.36 5.85 -8.77
N ALA A 63 0.85 4.98 -9.65
CA ALA A 63 0.07 4.43 -10.75
C ALA A 63 -1.16 3.65 -10.26
N GLY A 64 -1.02 2.91 -9.15
CA GLY A 64 -2.11 2.19 -8.53
C GLY A 64 -3.22 3.11 -8.03
N LEU A 65 -2.87 4.19 -7.32
CA LEU A 65 -3.83 5.17 -6.82
C LEU A 65 -4.53 5.90 -7.97
N LEU A 66 -3.80 6.34 -8.99
CA LEU A 66 -4.38 6.97 -10.18
C LEU A 66 -5.35 6.04 -10.91
N TYR A 67 -4.99 4.75 -11.05
CA TYR A 67 -5.89 3.76 -11.64
C TYR A 67 -7.19 3.63 -10.82
N LEU A 68 -7.11 3.53 -9.50
CA LEU A 68 -8.28 3.41 -8.63
C LEU A 68 -9.15 4.68 -8.67
N GLN A 69 -8.51 5.84 -8.71
CA GLN A 69 -9.17 7.13 -8.88
C GLN A 69 -10.05 7.15 -10.13
N HIS A 70 -9.46 6.77 -11.27
CA HIS A 70 -10.17 6.76 -12.54
C HIS A 70 -11.21 5.64 -12.62
N LEU A 71 -10.91 4.45 -12.08
CA LEU A 71 -11.83 3.31 -12.08
C LEU A 71 -13.14 3.61 -11.34
N HIS A 72 -13.04 4.34 -10.22
CA HIS A 72 -14.17 4.65 -9.35
C HIS A 72 -14.67 6.10 -9.47
N ASN A 73 -14.07 6.91 -10.34
CA ASN A 73 -14.37 8.34 -10.51
C ASN A 73 -14.34 9.11 -9.18
N LEU A 74 -13.25 8.95 -8.43
CA LEU A 74 -13.06 9.50 -7.08
C LEU A 74 -12.21 10.78 -7.09
N SER A 75 -12.32 11.58 -6.02
CA SER A 75 -11.34 12.62 -5.72
C SER A 75 -10.07 12.03 -5.10
N ASP A 76 -9.00 12.81 -5.06
CA ASP A 76 -7.72 12.42 -4.47
C ASP A 76 -7.88 11.98 -3.00
N GLU A 77 -8.70 12.70 -2.22
CA GLU A 77 -8.98 12.38 -0.82
C GLU A 77 -9.78 11.08 -0.69
N MET A 78 -10.82 10.90 -1.49
CA MET A 78 -11.67 9.71 -1.44
C MET A 78 -10.92 8.45 -1.85
N VAL A 79 -9.95 8.55 -2.77
CA VAL A 79 -9.07 7.43 -3.13
C VAL A 79 -8.28 6.96 -1.92
N LEU A 80 -7.75 7.89 -1.13
CA LEU A 80 -6.99 7.55 0.07
C LEU A 80 -7.88 6.89 1.13
N GLU A 81 -9.11 7.38 1.32
CA GLU A 81 -10.09 6.76 2.21
C GLU A 81 -10.38 5.31 1.78
N GLN A 82 -10.72 5.11 0.50
CA GLN A 82 -11.01 3.79 -0.06
C GLN A 82 -9.78 2.85 -0.07
N TRP A 83 -8.56 3.41 -0.14
CA TRP A 83 -7.32 2.67 0.00
C TRP A 83 -7.10 2.18 1.44
N LEU A 84 -7.42 2.99 2.46
CA LEU A 84 -7.30 2.61 3.87
C LEU A 84 -8.28 1.50 4.27
N GLU A 85 -9.43 1.41 3.62
CA GLU A 85 -10.47 0.44 3.94
C GLU A 85 -10.26 -0.95 3.31
N SER A 86 -9.50 -1.04 2.22
CA SER A 86 -9.48 -2.24 1.37
C SER A 86 -8.10 -2.90 1.25
N PRO A 87 -7.93 -4.15 1.71
CA PRO A 87 -6.67 -4.89 1.52
C PRO A 87 -6.36 -5.13 0.03
N TYR A 88 -7.38 -5.16 -0.83
CA TYR A 88 -7.22 -5.33 -2.28
C TYR A 88 -6.59 -4.09 -2.92
N HIS A 89 -7.03 -2.88 -2.52
CA HIS A 89 -6.45 -1.63 -3.02
C HIS A 89 -4.99 -1.48 -2.57
N GLN A 90 -4.71 -1.80 -1.30
CA GLN A 90 -3.34 -1.76 -0.77
C GLN A 90 -2.41 -2.74 -1.49
N TYR A 91 -2.88 -3.98 -1.71
CA TYR A 91 -2.10 -4.98 -2.44
C TYR A 91 -1.84 -4.55 -3.89
N PHE A 92 -2.85 -3.99 -4.55
CA PHE A 92 -2.70 -3.47 -5.91
C PHE A 92 -1.60 -2.40 -5.97
N CYS A 93 -1.59 -1.49 -4.99
CA CYS A 93 -0.63 -0.40 -4.82
C CYS A 93 0.72 -0.79 -4.18
N CYS A 94 1.09 -2.07 -4.14
CA CYS A 94 2.38 -2.60 -3.65
C CYS A 94 2.57 -2.69 -2.13
N GLU A 95 1.54 -2.51 -1.30
CA GLU A 95 1.72 -2.83 0.12
C GLU A 95 1.88 -4.33 0.32
N ILE A 96 2.69 -4.67 1.32
CA ILE A 96 2.90 -6.06 1.76
C ILE A 96 1.99 -6.38 2.94
N PHE A 97 1.74 -5.38 3.81
CA PHE A 97 0.97 -5.52 5.03
C PHE A 97 -0.17 -4.51 5.03
N PHE A 98 -1.29 -4.89 5.65
CA PHE A 98 -2.41 -3.97 5.77
C PHE A 98 -2.04 -2.74 6.62
N ARG A 99 -2.33 -1.56 6.09
CA ARG A 99 -2.08 -0.24 6.70
C ARG A 99 -3.41 0.42 7.03
N THR A 100 -3.47 1.01 8.22
CA THR A 100 -4.62 1.82 8.65
C THR A 100 -4.32 3.31 8.57
N THR A 101 -3.13 3.70 8.10
CA THR A 101 -2.72 5.09 7.88
C THR A 101 -1.86 5.20 6.63
N PHE A 102 -2.01 6.30 5.90
CA PHE A 102 -1.22 6.58 4.70
C PHE A 102 0.04 7.37 5.09
N ARG A 103 1.23 6.79 4.89
CA ARG A 103 2.50 7.34 5.41
C ARG A 103 3.25 8.29 4.46
N ALA A 104 2.66 8.71 3.35
CA ALA A 104 3.30 9.71 2.48
C ALA A 104 3.28 11.14 3.06
N ILE A 105 2.46 11.39 4.10
CA ILE A 105 2.21 12.72 4.67
C ILE A 105 2.60 12.74 6.17
N GLN A 106 3.84 12.37 6.49
CA GLN A 106 4.40 12.69 7.81
C GLN A 106 5.60 13.64 7.64
N ARG A 107 5.33 14.93 7.84
CA ARG A 107 6.30 15.89 8.39
C ARG A 107 5.87 16.22 9.80
#